data_AF-A0A7Y8JDQ9-F1
#
_entry.id   AF-A0A7Y8JDQ9-F1
#
_cell.length_a   1.000
_cell.length_b   1.000
_cell.length_c   1.000
_cell.angle_alpha   90.00
_cell.angle_beta   90.00
_cell.angle_gamma   90.00
#
_symmetry.space_group_name_H-M   'P 1'
#
loop_
_entity.id
_entity.type
_entity.pdbx_description
1 polymer ?
#
loop_
_entity_poly.entity_id
_entity_poly.type
_entity_poly.pdbx_seq_one_letter_code
_entity_poly.pdbx_strand_id
1 'polypeptide(L)'
;MNYDVILKITDPFEGMLRPQMTASVTITLDSQKGALVIPVRAVKYEGGKAFVMVPSDKGFARRPVTLGRESGEFVQVKAGISEGDKVQVPSASRGSEGGP
;
A
#
# COMPACT_ATOMS: atom_id res chain seq x y z
N MET A 1 -6.24 3.67 27.07
CA MET A 1 -5.33 4.79 27.35
C MET A 1 -5.48 5.75 26.19
N ASN A 2 -5.96 6.95 26.47
CA ASN A 2 -6.24 7.95 25.45
C ASN A 2 -5.22 9.08 25.66
N TYR A 3 -4.70 9.62 24.57
CA TYR A 3 -3.72 10.70 24.60
C TYR A 3 -4.29 11.89 23.85
N ASP A 4 -4.33 13.05 24.52
CA ASP A 4 -4.69 14.30 23.89
C ASP A 4 -3.55 14.77 22.98
N VAL A 5 -3.90 15.14 21.75
CA VAL A 5 -2.94 15.63 20.74
C VAL A 5 -3.44 16.95 20.17
N ILE A 6 -2.54 17.92 20.01
CA ILE A 6 -2.83 19.21 19.38
C ILE A 6 -2.21 19.19 17.98
N LEU A 7 -3.04 19.35 16.95
CA LEU A 7 -2.61 19.37 15.56
C LEU A 7 -2.59 20.81 15.06
N LYS A 8 -1.47 21.24 14.49
CA LYS A 8 -1.33 22.55 13.85
C LYS A 8 -1.37 22.37 12.33
N ILE A 9 -2.28 23.08 11.68
CA ILE A 9 -2.33 23.16 10.21
C ILE A 9 -1.33 24.23 9.78
N THR A 10 -0.36 23.85 8.95
CA THR A 10 0.74 24.71 8.52
C THR A 10 0.48 25.42 7.20
N ASP A 11 -0.36 24.85 6.34
CA ASP A 11 -0.75 25.45 5.08
C ASP A 11 -1.67 26.65 5.29
N PRO A 12 -1.56 27.73 4.50
CA PRO A 12 -2.48 28.87 4.59
C PRO A 12 -3.88 28.44 4.16
N PHE A 13 -4.84 28.54 5.08
CA PHE A 13 -6.24 28.13 4.89
C PHE A 13 -7.21 29.32 4.96
N GLU A 14 -6.78 30.52 4.55
CA GLU A 14 -7.59 31.76 4.63
C GLU A 14 -9.04 31.53 4.18
N GLY A 15 -9.97 31.57 5.13
CA GLY A 15 -11.42 31.47 4.90
C GLY A 15 -11.97 30.07 4.60
N MET A 16 -11.15 29.03 4.44
CA MET A 16 -11.63 27.68 4.06
C MET A 16 -12.06 26.82 5.24
N LEU A 17 -11.44 26.99 6.41
CA LEU A 17 -11.75 26.20 7.60
C LEU A 17 -12.61 27.02 8.55
N ARG A 18 -13.86 26.57 8.74
CA ARG A 18 -14.80 27.16 9.70
C ARG A 18 -14.87 26.33 10.98
N PRO A 19 -15.08 26.95 12.14
CA PRO A 19 -15.46 26.23 13.36
C PRO A 19 -16.66 25.31 13.09
N GLN A 20 -16.79 24.23 13.86
CA GLN A 20 -17.79 23.15 13.67
C GLN A 20 -17.60 22.21 12.46
N MET A 21 -16.52 22.32 11.68
CA MET A 21 -16.21 21.32 10.66
C MET A 21 -15.64 20.02 11.27
N THR A 22 -16.10 18.87 10.76
CA THR A 22 -15.50 17.56 11.05
C THR A 22 -14.32 17.32 10.12
N ALA A 23 -13.15 17.02 10.67
CA ALA A 23 -11.96 16.68 9.89
C ALA A 23 -11.59 15.21 10.07
N SER A 24 -11.29 14.52 8.98
CA SER A 24 -10.64 13.21 9.02
C SER A 24 -9.13 13.43 9.00
N VAL A 25 -8.44 12.95 10.04
CA VAL A 25 -6.99 13.11 10.19
C VAL A 25 -6.30 11.76 9.98
N THR A 26 -5.35 11.72 9.06
CA THR A 26 -4.44 10.58 8.90
C THR A 26 -3.10 10.91 9.54
N ILE A 27 -2.72 10.17 10.58
CA ILE A 27 -1.44 10.35 11.28
C ILE A 27 -0.43 9.36 10.70
N THR A 28 0.53 9.86 9.93
CA THR A 28 1.64 9.07 9.39
C THR A 28 2.76 8.99 10.42
N LEU A 29 2.88 7.86 11.11
CA LEU A 29 3.84 7.65 12.20
C LEU A 29 5.30 7.48 11.71
N ASP A 30 5.47 6.95 10.51
CA ASP A 30 6.76 6.60 9.94
C ASP A 30 6.64 6.58 8.41
N SER A 31 7.63 7.13 7.72
CA SER A 31 7.67 7.18 6.26
C SER A 31 9.07 6.79 5.81
N GLN A 32 9.25 5.53 5.42
CA GLN A 32 10.47 5.09 4.78
C GLN A 32 10.45 5.51 3.30
N LYS A 33 11.22 6.56 2.99
CA LYS A 33 11.48 6.96 1.59
C LYS A 33 12.39 5.92 0.92
N GLY A 34 12.01 5.44 -0.26
CA GLY A 34 12.76 4.43 -1.02
C GLY A 34 12.45 2.97 -0.69
N ALA A 35 11.34 2.70 0.01
CA ALA A 35 10.88 1.33 0.22
C ALA A 35 10.04 0.85 -0.98
N LEU A 36 10.48 -0.24 -1.61
CA LEU A 36 9.68 -0.93 -2.62
C LEU A 36 8.45 -1.53 -1.97
N VAL A 37 7.26 -1.12 -2.41
CA VAL A 37 5.99 -1.63 -1.88
C VAL A 37 5.18 -2.29 -2.98
N ILE A 38 4.55 -3.40 -2.65
CA ILE A 38 3.61 -4.09 -3.53
C ILE A 38 2.29 -4.32 -2.79
N PRO A 39 1.16 -4.42 -3.50
CA PRO A 39 -0.11 -4.79 -2.87
C PRO A 39 0.00 -6.15 -2.19
N VAL A 40 -0.52 -6.31 -0.98
CA VAL A 40 -0.51 -7.60 -0.24
C VAL A 40 -1.15 -8.72 -1.09
N ARG A 41 -2.20 -8.39 -1.84
CA ARG A 41 -2.88 -9.27 -2.81
C ARG A 41 -2.00 -9.78 -3.96
N ALA A 42 -0.87 -9.14 -4.26
CA ALA A 42 0.08 -9.60 -5.27
C ALA A 42 1.06 -10.66 -4.70
N VAL A 43 1.16 -10.77 -3.38
CA VAL A 43 2.03 -11.72 -2.69
C VAL A 43 1.32 -13.06 -2.54
N LYS A 44 2.02 -14.13 -2.91
CA LYS A 44 1.58 -15.51 -2.68
C LYS A 44 2.51 -16.17 -1.67
N TYR A 45 1.94 -17.10 -0.90
CA TYR A 45 2.67 -17.89 0.09
C TYR A 45 2.61 -19.36 -0.30
N GLU A 46 3.76 -20.02 -0.39
CA GLU A 46 3.86 -21.46 -0.69
C GLU A 46 4.93 -22.06 0.21
N GLY A 47 4.57 -23.08 1.00
CA GLY A 47 5.49 -23.71 1.95
C GLY A 47 6.09 -22.75 2.99
N GLY A 48 5.35 -21.71 3.40
CA GLY A 48 5.82 -20.71 4.36
C GLY A 48 6.76 -19.64 3.80
N LYS A 49 7.02 -19.64 2.48
CA LYS A 49 7.83 -18.61 1.81
C LYS A 49 6.95 -17.68 0.97
N ALA A 50 7.22 -16.38 1.05
CA ALA A 50 6.56 -15.38 0.22
C ALA A 50 7.22 -15.32 -1.18
N PHE A 51 6.40 -15.25 -2.22
CA PHE A 51 6.83 -15.09 -3.59
C PHE A 51 5.82 -14.27 -4.38
N VAL A 52 6.29 -13.63 -5.44
CA VAL A 52 5.45 -12.90 -6.41
C VAL A 52 5.57 -13.56 -7.78
N MET A 53 4.57 -13.33 -8.62
CA MET A 53 4.63 -13.74 -10.02
C MET A 53 5.05 -12.54 -10.86
N VAL A 54 6.20 -12.63 -11.53
CA VAL A 54 6.72 -11.62 -12.46
C VAL A 54 6.53 -12.10 -13.90
N PRO A 55 6.13 -11.23 -14.84
CA PRO A 55 6.04 -11.61 -16.24
C PRO A 55 7.44 -11.91 -16.79
N SER A 56 7.54 -12.97 -17.59
CA SER A 56 8.75 -13.43 -18.26
C SER A 56 8.40 -13.82 -19.70
N ASP A 57 9.37 -13.99 -20.58
CA ASP A 57 9.16 -14.29 -22.01
C ASP A 57 8.25 -15.51 -22.28
N LYS A 58 8.14 -16.42 -21.32
CA LYS A 58 7.30 -17.63 -21.41
C LYS A 58 6.02 -17.59 -20.54
N GLY A 59 5.65 -16.42 -20.01
CA GLY A 59 4.45 -16.25 -19.18
C GLY A 59 4.77 -15.61 -17.84
N PHE A 60 4.67 -16.36 -16.74
CA PHE A 60 4.94 -15.84 -15.40
C PHE A 60 5.95 -16.71 -14.67
N ALA A 61 7.00 -16.08 -14.14
CA ALA A 61 7.99 -16.72 -13.29
C ALA A 61 7.70 -16.42 -11.82
N ARG A 62 7.86 -17.43 -10.95
CA ARG A 62 7.77 -17.26 -9.50
C ARG A 62 9.09 -16.66 -9.02
N ARG A 63 9.03 -15.52 -8.35
CA ARG A 63 10.19 -14.87 -7.75
C ARG A 63 10.03 -14.82 -6.24
N PRO A 64 10.88 -15.53 -5.47
CA PRO A 64 10.83 -15.45 -4.02
C PRO A 64 11.15 -14.03 -3.58
N VAL A 65 10.38 -13.51 -2.64
CA VAL A 65 10.57 -12.15 -2.09
C VAL A 65 10.69 -12.20 -0.58
N THR A 66 11.52 -11.32 -0.04
CA THR A 66 11.60 -11.08 1.40
C THR A 66 10.72 -9.88 1.72
N LEU A 67 9.65 -10.11 2.47
CA LEU A 67 8.75 -9.05 2.90
C LEU A 67 9.29 -8.36 4.16
N GLY A 68 8.96 -7.08 4.29
CA GLY A 68 9.27 -6.24 5.43
C GLY A 68 8.03 -5.85 6.20
N ARG A 69 7.86 -4.56 6.43
CA ARG A 69 6.70 -4.01 7.13
C ARG A 69 5.47 -4.06 6.24
N GLU A 70 4.35 -4.50 6.80
CA GLU A 70 3.04 -4.38 6.18
C GLU A 70 2.40 -3.05 6.60
N SER A 71 1.78 -2.37 5.64
CA SER A 71 1.07 -1.10 5.81
C SER A 71 -0.26 -1.16 5.06
N GLY A 72 -1.32 -1.61 5.77
CA GLY A 72 -2.68 -1.68 5.22
C GLY A 72 -2.76 -2.62 4.02
N GLU A 73 -3.05 -2.07 2.83
CA GLU A 73 -3.18 -2.85 1.59
C GLU A 73 -1.84 -3.14 0.89
N PHE A 74 -0.74 -2.60 1.41
CA PHE A 74 0.59 -2.70 0.82
C PHE A 74 1.57 -3.37 1.78
N VAL A 75 2.54 -4.08 1.22
CA VAL A 75 3.65 -4.68 1.96
C VAL A 75 4.97 -4.26 1.35
N GLN A 76 5.92 -3.93 2.21
CA GLN A 76 7.28 -3.62 1.83
C GLN A 76 8.00 -4.88 1.36
N VAL A 77 8.76 -4.76 0.27
CA VAL A 77 9.67 -5.80 -0.21
C VAL A 77 11.10 -5.36 0.08
N LYS A 78 11.81 -6.16 0.88
CA LYS A 78 13.22 -5.94 1.25
C LYS A 78 14.18 -6.53 0.24
N ALA A 79 13.79 -7.64 -0.42
CA ALA A 79 14.63 -8.31 -1.40
C ALA A 79 13.78 -9.17 -2.37
N GLY A 80 14.30 -9.41 -3.57
CA GLY A 80 13.74 -10.34 -4.54
C GLY A 80 13.22 -9.69 -5.82
N ILE A 81 12.87 -8.40 -5.78
CA ILE A 81 12.45 -7.59 -6.93
C ILE A 81 13.08 -6.20 -6.86
N SER A 82 13.21 -5.55 -8.00
CA SER A 82 13.79 -4.21 -8.15
C SER A 82 12.77 -3.19 -8.62
N GLU A 83 13.10 -1.90 -8.50
CA GLU A 83 12.21 -0.83 -8.97
C GLU A 83 12.05 -0.94 -10.48
N GLY A 84 10.81 -0.94 -10.96
CA GLY A 84 10.48 -1.16 -12.37
C GLY A 84 10.10 -2.60 -12.73
N ASP A 85 10.28 -3.57 -11.84
CA ASP A 85 9.74 -4.92 -12.06
C ASP A 85 8.21 -4.91 -12.04
N LYS A 86 7.61 -5.53 -13.06
CA LYS A 86 6.16 -5.73 -13.10
C LYS A 86 5.80 -6.94 -12.25
N VAL A 87 4.82 -6.80 -11.38
CA VAL A 87 4.26 -7.91 -10.60
C VAL A 87 2.83 -8.17 -11.03
N GLN A 88 2.44 -9.44 -11.09
CA GLN A 88 1.07 -9.82 -11.36
C GLN A 88 0.23 -9.54 -10.13
N VAL A 89 -0.59 -8.49 -10.22
CA VAL A 89 -1.61 -8.23 -9.21
C VAL A 89 -2.89 -8.89 -9.71
N PRO A 90 -3.54 -9.80 -8.94
CA PRO A 90 -4.88 -10.23 -9.29
C PRO A 90 -5.76 -8.98 -9.33
N SER A 91 -6.33 -8.68 -10.49
CA SER A 91 -7.32 -7.63 -10.59
C SER A 91 -8.55 -8.17 -9.88
N ALA A 92 -8.89 -7.62 -8.72
CA ALA A 92 -10.27 -7.68 -8.27
C ALA A 92 -11.03 -6.89 -9.34
N SER A 93 -11.58 -7.59 -10.33
CA SER A 93 -12.60 -7.05 -11.21
C SER A 93 -13.64 -6.45 -10.30
N ARG A 94 -13.68 -5.12 -10.25
CA ARG A 94 -14.82 -4.36 -9.73
C ARG A 94 -16.01 -4.98 -10.45
N GLY A 95 -16.84 -5.70 -9.70
CA GLY A 95 -18.08 -6.24 -10.24
C GLY A 95 -18.79 -5.08 -10.90
N SER A 96 -19.13 -5.27 -12.17
CA SER A 96 -20.14 -4.48 -12.84
C SER A 96 -21.41 -4.54 -11.99
N GLU A 97 -21.64 -3.54 -11.15
CA GLU A 97 -22.94 -3.32 -10.54
C GLU A 97 -23.77 -2.59 -11.59
N GLY A 98 -24.43 -3.39 -12.44
CA GLY A 98 -25.54 -2.91 -13.26
C GLY A 98 -26.65 -2.48 -12.32
N GLY A 99 -26.92 -1.18 -12.27
CA GLY A 99 -28.12 -0.65 -11.63
C GLY A 99 -29.31 -0.73 -12.60
N PRO A 100 -30.49 -1.19 -12.14
CA PRO A 100 -31.73 -1.13 -12.92
C PRO A 100 -32.23 0.30 -13.14
#